data_AF-A0A7S2KR52-F1
#
_entry.id   AF-A0A7S2KR52-F1
#
_cell.length_a   1.000
_cell.length_b   1.000
_cell.length_c   1.000
_cell.angle_alpha   90.00
_cell.angle_beta   90.00
_cell.angle_gamma   90.00
#
_symmetry.space_group_name_H-M   'P 1'
#
loop_
_entity.id
_entity.type
_entity.pdbx_description
1 polymer ?
#
loop_
_entity_poly.entity_id
_entity_poly.type
_entity_poly.pdbx_seq_one_letter_code
_entity_poly.pdbx_strand_id
1 'polypeptide(L)'
;AQNPGVEFSFGIEMEHVRNMLGLHNLLHVLKEAQDEVSTNVEENRIGTRCFLKHGNILEAKSMDPFTHVFMFDIGFPPTLFKKLAQMFNRSKSPYLICFHGPKLMIDRYGFKVELLVQTPTNMHGSSEVHTGYVYKRKGMRKPRAGLAVIEEDSDEEVCNTGDLPDVPCDPYFREPWQIVRRGLDSLTEVVAEQVQNDLGSGRPKRNRKPVQR
;
A
#
# COMPACT_ATOMS: atom_id res chain seq x y z
N ALA A 1 -14.69 -3.48 1.55
CA ALA A 1 -14.44 -2.85 2.86
C ALA A 1 -13.34 -3.61 3.59
N GLN A 2 -12.55 -2.94 4.43
CA GLN A 2 -11.63 -3.62 5.35
C GLN A 2 -12.38 -3.92 6.65
N ASN A 3 -12.39 -5.18 7.10
CA ASN A 3 -13.00 -5.63 8.37
C ASN A 3 -12.00 -6.60 9.05
N PRO A 4 -11.53 -6.36 10.30
CA PRO A 4 -11.95 -5.33 11.27
C PRO A 4 -11.53 -3.89 10.99
N GLY A 5 -11.06 -3.59 9.77
CA GLY A 5 -10.64 -2.25 9.37
C GLY A 5 -9.22 -1.94 9.83
N VAL A 6 -8.62 -0.90 9.25
CA VAL A 6 -7.29 -0.41 9.67
C VAL A 6 -7.33 1.10 9.87
N GLU A 7 -6.35 1.66 10.56
CA GLU A 7 -6.25 3.12 10.73
C GLU A 7 -6.00 3.83 9.39
N PHE A 8 -5.20 3.23 8.52
CA PHE A 8 -4.90 3.77 7.21
C PHE A 8 -4.39 2.68 6.29
N SER A 9 -5.00 2.61 5.11
CA SER A 9 -4.60 1.74 4.02
C SER A 9 -4.24 2.59 2.81
N PHE A 10 -3.12 2.27 2.18
CA PHE A 10 -2.63 2.98 1.01
C PHE A 10 -2.28 1.99 -0.08
N GLY A 11 -2.91 2.12 -1.24
CA GLY A 11 -2.57 1.39 -2.45
C GLY A 11 -1.87 2.31 -3.45
N ILE A 12 -0.80 1.82 -4.05
CA ILE A 12 -0.10 2.50 -5.14
C ILE A 12 -0.06 1.60 -6.36
N GLU A 13 -0.36 2.16 -7.52
CA GLU A 13 -0.34 1.46 -8.80
C GLU A 13 0.35 2.34 -9.84
N MET A 14 1.27 1.76 -10.62
CA MET A 14 2.00 2.49 -11.67
C MET A 14 1.23 2.52 -12.98
N GLU A 15 0.31 1.58 -13.21
CA GLU A 15 -0.49 1.55 -14.42
C GLU A 15 -1.78 2.36 -14.22
N HIS A 16 -1.92 3.43 -15.00
CA HIS A 16 -3.01 4.39 -14.85
C HIS A 16 -4.41 3.79 -15.01
N VAL A 17 -4.63 2.91 -16.00
CA VAL A 17 -5.92 2.26 -16.24
C VAL A 17 -6.30 1.35 -15.07
N ARG A 18 -5.34 0.60 -14.51
CA ARG A 18 -5.58 -0.24 -13.33
C ARG A 18 -5.89 0.59 -12.09
N ASN A 19 -5.15 1.68 -11.88
CA ASN A 19 -5.44 2.60 -10.79
C ASN A 19 -6.86 3.17 -10.92
N MET A 20 -7.26 3.57 -12.14
CA MET A 20 -8.58 4.11 -12.41
C MET A 20 -9.72 3.13 -12.11
N LEU A 21 -9.56 1.86 -12.47
CA LEU A 21 -10.52 0.83 -12.09
C LEU A 21 -10.61 0.70 -10.56
N GLY A 22 -9.48 0.79 -9.86
CA GLY A 22 -9.42 0.80 -8.40
C GLY A 22 -10.16 2.00 -7.80
N LEU A 23 -9.92 3.21 -8.30
CA LEU A 23 -10.57 4.44 -7.84
C LEU A 23 -12.08 4.42 -8.08
N HIS A 24 -12.52 3.93 -9.24
CA HIS A 24 -13.94 3.78 -9.54
C HIS A 24 -14.61 2.81 -8.55
N ASN A 25 -14.00 1.66 -8.27
CA ASN A 25 -14.51 0.71 -7.28
C ASN A 25 -14.52 1.30 -5.86
N LEU A 26 -13.46 2.03 -5.49
CA LEU A 26 -13.39 2.72 -4.20
C LEU A 26 -14.53 3.75 -4.07
N LEU A 27 -14.80 4.54 -5.10
CA LEU A 27 -15.88 5.51 -5.11
C LEU A 27 -17.25 4.89 -4.84
N HIS A 28 -17.55 3.73 -5.43
CA HIS A 28 -18.79 3.00 -5.15
C HIS A 28 -18.87 2.54 -3.70
N VAL A 29 -17.78 2.02 -3.14
CA VAL A 29 -17.72 1.60 -1.73
C VAL A 29 -17.91 2.80 -0.79
N LEU A 30 -17.35 3.96 -1.12
CA LEU A 30 -17.50 5.17 -0.30
C LEU A 30 -18.92 5.72 -0.33
N LYS A 31 -19.60 5.68 -1.49
CA LYS A 31 -21.01 6.07 -1.61
C LYS A 31 -21.92 5.15 -0.80
N GLU A 32 -21.71 3.84 -0.90
CA GLU A 32 -22.45 2.87 -0.08
C GLU A 32 -22.24 3.13 1.42
N ALA A 33 -21.01 3.45 1.83
CA ALA A 33 -20.73 3.82 3.21
C ALA A 33 -21.46 5.11 3.66
N GLN A 34 -21.67 6.07 2.77
CA GLN A 34 -22.46 7.28 3.07
C GLN A 34 -23.95 6.95 3.24
N ASP A 35 -24.47 6.02 2.44
CA ASP A 35 -25.84 5.55 2.52
C ASP A 35 -26.09 4.74 3.82
N GLU A 36 -25.15 3.91 4.27
CA GLU A 36 -25.20 3.23 5.58
C GLU A 36 -25.24 4.21 6.76
N VAL A 37 -24.44 5.29 6.69
CA VAL A 37 -24.45 6.35 7.71
C VAL A 37 -25.81 7.06 7.73
N SER A 38 -26.39 7.32 6.56
CA SER A 38 -27.69 7.98 6.42
C SER A 38 -28.86 7.13 6.93
N THR A 39 -28.74 5.80 6.86
CA THR A 39 -29.78 4.84 7.27
C THR A 39 -29.63 4.33 8.71
N ASN A 40 -28.62 4.80 9.46
CA ASN A 40 -28.36 4.46 10.87
C ASN A 40 -28.15 2.95 11.12
N VAL A 41 -27.60 2.23 10.13
CA VAL A 41 -27.21 0.83 10.29
C VAL A 41 -25.82 0.80 10.94
N GLU A 42 -25.75 0.49 12.24
CA GLU A 42 -24.47 0.43 12.98
C GLU A 42 -23.77 -0.93 12.85
N GLU A 43 -24.51 -2.00 12.56
CA GLU A 43 -23.93 -3.33 12.38
C GLU A 43 -23.10 -3.40 11.09
N ASN A 44 -21.81 -3.71 11.22
CA ASN A 44 -20.86 -3.97 10.12
C ASN A 44 -20.54 -2.78 9.19
N ARG A 45 -20.52 -1.55 9.72
CA ARG A 45 -20.12 -0.35 8.96
C ARG A 45 -18.91 -0.57 8.05
N ILE A 46 -19.04 -0.14 6.81
CA ILE A 46 -17.96 -0.20 5.82
C ILE A 46 -16.74 0.63 6.28
N GLY A 47 -15.61 -0.05 6.49
CA GLY A 47 -14.33 0.62 6.73
C GLY A 47 -13.85 1.41 5.50
N THR A 48 -13.69 2.73 5.65
CA THR A 48 -13.42 3.69 4.56
C THR A 48 -12.02 4.29 4.58
N ARG A 49 -11.14 3.84 5.49
CA ARG A 49 -9.79 4.40 5.66
C ARG A 49 -8.77 3.90 4.62
N CYS A 50 -9.14 3.97 3.35
CA CYS A 50 -8.37 3.47 2.22
C CYS A 50 -8.16 4.57 1.17
N PHE A 51 -6.93 4.72 0.70
CA PHE A 51 -6.57 5.65 -0.37
C PHE A 51 -5.83 4.89 -1.47
N LEU A 52 -6.14 5.20 -2.73
CA LEU A 52 -5.45 4.65 -3.90
C LEU A 52 -4.77 5.79 -4.66
N LYS A 53 -3.51 5.60 -5.05
CA LYS A 53 -2.72 6.60 -5.79
C LYS A 53 -2.12 5.98 -7.05
N HIS A 54 -2.29 6.66 -8.18
CA HIS A 54 -1.45 6.41 -9.35
C HIS A 54 -0.07 7.02 -9.09
N GLY A 55 0.99 6.21 -9.04
CA GLY A 55 2.32 6.72 -8.71
C GLY A 55 3.41 5.65 -8.68
N ASN A 56 4.64 6.11 -8.50
CA ASN A 56 5.82 5.25 -8.43
C ASN A 56 6.31 5.13 -6.99
N ILE A 57 6.31 3.90 -6.46
CA ILE A 57 6.74 3.63 -5.07
C ILE A 57 8.19 4.04 -4.80
N LEU A 58 9.02 4.13 -5.84
CA LEU A 58 10.41 4.58 -5.73
C LEU A 58 10.55 6.06 -5.34
N GLU A 59 9.46 6.83 -5.30
CA GLU A 59 9.42 8.21 -4.79
C GLU A 59 9.38 8.25 -3.26
N ALA A 60 8.96 7.18 -2.59
CA ALA A 60 9.01 7.06 -1.14
C ALA A 60 10.42 6.70 -0.65
N LYS A 61 10.78 7.18 0.55
CA LYS A 61 12.05 6.81 1.19
C LYS A 61 11.86 5.60 2.11
N SER A 62 10.79 5.53 2.88
CA SER A 62 10.46 4.35 3.66
C SER A 62 9.05 3.85 3.36
N MET A 63 8.69 2.74 3.99
CA MET A 63 7.36 2.16 4.07
C MET A 63 6.66 2.60 5.36
N ASP A 64 7.17 3.61 6.07
CA ASP A 64 6.52 4.11 7.28
C ASP A 64 5.33 5.01 6.91
N PRO A 65 4.18 4.87 7.59
CA PRO A 65 4.01 4.29 8.93
C PRO A 65 3.41 2.87 8.91
N PHE A 66 3.51 2.13 7.81
CA PHE A 66 2.70 0.92 7.63
C PHE A 66 3.18 -0.23 8.51
N THR A 67 2.21 -0.88 9.18
CA THR A 67 2.46 -2.10 9.96
C THR A 67 2.63 -3.33 9.06
N HIS A 68 2.04 -3.33 7.87
CA HIS A 68 2.12 -4.44 6.94
C HIS A 68 2.32 -3.89 5.54
N VAL A 69 3.29 -4.43 4.81
CA VAL A 69 3.52 -4.12 3.40
C VAL A 69 3.08 -5.32 2.58
N PHE A 70 2.06 -5.14 1.74
CA PHE A 70 1.62 -6.14 0.78
C PHE A 70 2.05 -5.73 -0.62
N MET A 71 2.61 -6.67 -1.38
CA MET A 71 2.93 -6.47 -2.79
C MET A 71 2.47 -7.66 -3.63
N PHE A 72 1.73 -7.37 -4.71
CA PHE A 72 1.50 -8.32 -5.78
C PHE A 72 2.63 -8.18 -6.81
N ASP A 73 3.73 -8.89 -6.57
CA ASP A 73 5.05 -8.66 -7.16
C ASP A 73 5.41 -9.66 -8.27
N ILE A 74 4.39 -10.31 -8.82
CA ILE A 74 4.50 -11.22 -9.97
C ILE A 74 4.78 -10.37 -11.22
N GLY A 75 6.04 -10.40 -11.67
CA GLY A 75 6.52 -9.61 -12.81
C GLY A 75 7.30 -8.35 -12.45
N PHE A 76 7.58 -8.10 -11.16
CA PHE A 76 8.43 -6.97 -10.77
C PHE A 76 9.88 -7.18 -11.27
N PRO A 77 10.52 -6.13 -11.85
CA PRO A 77 11.89 -6.26 -12.33
C PRO A 77 12.89 -6.37 -11.16
N PRO A 78 14.03 -7.06 -11.32
CA PRO A 78 15.02 -7.23 -10.26
C PRO A 78 15.53 -5.92 -9.63
N THR A 79 15.62 -4.84 -10.42
CA THR A 79 16.06 -3.52 -9.94
C THR A 79 15.06 -2.92 -8.95
N LEU A 80 13.76 -3.15 -9.16
CA LEU A 80 12.72 -2.70 -8.25
C LEU A 80 12.82 -3.46 -6.92
N PHE A 81 12.99 -4.79 -6.95
CA PHE A 81 13.18 -5.58 -5.73
C PHE A 81 14.33 -5.11 -4.86
N LYS A 82 15.49 -4.79 -5.44
CA LYS A 82 16.64 -4.27 -4.68
C LYS A 82 16.30 -2.96 -3.96
N LYS A 83 15.59 -2.05 -4.64
CA LYS A 83 15.16 -0.77 -4.04
C LYS A 83 14.10 -0.99 -2.96
N LEU A 84 13.13 -1.88 -3.19
CA LEU A 84 12.12 -2.24 -2.20
C LEU A 84 12.73 -2.89 -0.96
N ALA A 85 13.74 -3.75 -1.14
CA ALA A 85 14.48 -4.36 -0.04
C ALA A 85 15.16 -3.28 0.81
N GLN A 86 15.86 -2.34 0.16
CA GLN A 86 16.46 -1.20 0.84
C GLN A 86 15.40 -0.42 1.61
N MET A 87 14.34 0.05 0.94
CA MET A 87 13.25 0.80 1.57
C MET A 87 12.66 0.07 2.78
N PHE A 88 12.26 -1.19 2.62
CA PHE A 88 11.69 -2.00 3.70
C PHE A 88 12.65 -2.13 4.88
N ASN A 89 13.93 -2.42 4.61
CA ASN A 89 14.95 -2.58 5.64
C ASN A 89 15.20 -1.30 6.44
N ARG A 90 14.99 -0.10 5.87
CA ARG A 90 15.07 1.18 6.64
C ARG A 90 13.79 1.52 7.40
N SER A 91 12.67 0.93 7.01
CA SER A 91 11.36 1.21 7.58
C SER A 91 11.19 0.54 8.94
N LYS A 92 10.17 0.92 9.70
CA LYS A 92 9.76 0.23 10.94
C LYS A 92 8.72 -0.84 10.70
N SER A 93 8.30 -1.05 9.44
CA SER A 93 7.30 -2.04 9.06
C SER A 93 7.66 -3.46 9.52
N PRO A 94 6.83 -4.08 10.38
CA PRO A 94 7.11 -5.39 10.97
C PRO A 94 6.84 -6.56 10.02
N TYR A 95 5.93 -6.42 9.07
CA TYR A 95 5.47 -7.52 8.22
C TYR A 95 5.55 -7.20 6.73
N LEU A 96 5.96 -8.20 5.96
CA LEU A 96 6.02 -8.18 4.51
C LEU A 96 5.23 -9.37 3.96
N ILE A 97 4.33 -9.11 3.01
CA ILE A 97 3.52 -10.12 2.34
C ILE A 97 3.77 -10.00 0.83
N CYS A 98 4.16 -11.10 0.20
CA CYS A 98 4.45 -11.14 -1.23
C CYS A 98 4.28 -12.55 -1.83
N PHE A 99 4.59 -12.71 -3.12
CA PHE A 99 4.40 -13.96 -3.85
C PHE A 99 5.72 -14.65 -4.25
N HIS A 100 6.84 -14.27 -3.62
CA HIS A 100 8.13 -14.91 -3.81
C HIS A 100 8.68 -15.55 -2.53
N GLY A 101 9.31 -16.71 -2.70
CA GLY A 101 9.85 -17.51 -1.60
C GLY A 101 11.19 -16.98 -1.03
N PRO A 102 11.65 -17.57 0.10
CA PRO A 102 12.77 -17.05 0.88
C PRO A 102 14.08 -16.93 0.11
N LYS A 103 14.38 -17.89 -0.79
CA LYS A 103 15.59 -17.88 -1.61
C LYS A 103 15.73 -16.60 -2.45
N LEU A 104 14.60 -16.09 -2.96
CA LEU A 104 14.60 -14.89 -3.76
C LEU A 104 14.62 -13.64 -2.87
N MET A 105 13.73 -13.60 -1.89
CA MET A 105 13.54 -12.41 -1.04
C MET A 105 14.75 -12.17 -0.12
N ILE A 106 15.23 -13.21 0.55
CA ILE A 106 16.32 -13.11 1.52
C ILE A 106 17.66 -13.15 0.79
N ASP A 107 17.96 -14.25 0.09
CA ASP A 107 19.33 -14.50 -0.38
C ASP A 107 19.69 -13.61 -1.59
N ARG A 108 18.74 -13.38 -2.51
CA ARG A 108 19.03 -12.62 -3.75
C ARG A 108 18.81 -11.12 -3.58
N TYR A 109 17.73 -10.71 -2.91
CA TYR A 109 17.35 -9.31 -2.83
C TYR A 109 17.67 -8.66 -1.48
N GLY A 110 18.01 -9.43 -0.45
CA GLY A 110 18.55 -8.90 0.80
C GLY A 110 17.49 -8.31 1.75
N PHE A 111 16.24 -8.77 1.67
CA PHE A 111 15.23 -8.39 2.66
C PHE A 111 15.62 -8.95 4.05
N LYS A 112 15.66 -8.10 5.09
CA LYS A 112 15.98 -8.47 6.48
C LYS A 112 14.74 -9.07 7.16
N VAL A 113 14.32 -10.24 6.67
CA VAL A 113 13.09 -10.92 7.11
C VAL A 113 13.27 -12.41 7.38
N GLU A 114 12.32 -12.99 8.09
CA GLU A 114 12.15 -14.42 8.35
C GLU A 114 10.75 -14.87 7.89
N LEU A 115 10.66 -16.06 7.30
CA LEU A 115 9.39 -16.62 6.85
C LEU A 115 8.55 -17.03 8.07
N LEU A 116 7.30 -16.57 8.14
CA LEU A 116 6.34 -17.00 9.15
C LEU A 116 5.43 -18.11 8.61
N VAL A 117 4.81 -17.85 7.46
CA VAL A 117 3.85 -18.77 6.86
C VAL A 117 3.88 -18.64 5.34
N GLN A 118 3.61 -19.76 4.68
CA GLN A 118 3.34 -19.82 3.25
C GLN A 118 1.98 -20.48 3.05
N THR A 119 1.20 -19.97 2.12
CA THR A 119 -0.17 -20.45 1.90
C THR A 119 -0.50 -20.39 0.42
N PRO A 120 -1.08 -21.46 -0.16
CA PRO A 120 -1.59 -21.40 -1.52
C PRO A 120 -2.77 -20.41 -1.58
N THR A 121 -2.78 -19.58 -2.60
CA THR A 121 -3.76 -18.53 -2.84
C THR A 121 -4.28 -18.66 -4.25
N ASN A 122 -5.61 -18.64 -4.40
CA ASN A 122 -6.27 -18.57 -5.69
C ASN A 122 -7.04 -17.25 -5.74
N MET A 123 -6.89 -16.50 -6.83
CA MET A 123 -7.75 -15.35 -7.05
C MET A 123 -9.13 -15.84 -7.47
N HIS A 124 -10.19 -15.19 -6.96
CA HIS A 124 -11.54 -15.50 -7.37
C HIS A 124 -11.68 -15.30 -8.89
N GLY A 125 -12.10 -16.35 -9.60
CA GLY A 125 -12.21 -16.34 -11.07
C GLY A 125 -10.93 -16.74 -11.84
N SER A 126 -9.84 -17.09 -11.14
CA SER A 126 -8.63 -17.65 -11.76
C SER A 126 -8.43 -19.12 -11.36
N SER A 127 -8.00 -19.95 -12.30
CA SER A 127 -7.51 -21.31 -12.03
C SER A 127 -6.02 -21.34 -11.66
N GLU A 128 -5.33 -20.20 -11.75
CA GLU A 128 -3.91 -20.08 -11.41
C GLU A 128 -3.72 -20.01 -9.89
N VAL A 129 -2.96 -20.97 -9.37
CA VAL A 129 -2.59 -21.06 -7.96
C VAL A 129 -1.26 -20.36 -7.76
N HIS A 130 -1.24 -19.36 -6.89
CA HIS A 130 -0.03 -18.72 -6.41
C HIS A 130 0.28 -19.16 -4.97
N THR A 131 1.50 -18.98 -4.51
CA THR A 131 1.83 -19.13 -3.09
C THR A 131 2.09 -17.76 -2.50
N GLY A 132 1.25 -17.35 -1.56
CA GLY A 132 1.49 -16.17 -0.74
C GLY A 132 2.46 -16.53 0.39
N TYR A 133 3.43 -15.65 0.62
CA TYR A 133 4.41 -15.76 1.69
C TYR A 133 4.26 -14.58 2.64
N VAL A 134 4.17 -14.87 3.93
CA VAL A 134 4.13 -13.86 4.99
C VAL A 134 5.44 -13.93 5.74
N TYR A 135 6.13 -12.80 5.78
CA TYR A 135 7.41 -12.63 6.43
C TYR A 135 7.29 -11.65 7.61
N LYS A 136 8.14 -11.86 8.60
CA LYS A 136 8.37 -10.93 9.71
C LYS A 136 9.76 -10.33 9.59
N ARG A 137 9.91 -9.07 9.95
CA ARG A 137 11.22 -8.41 10.06
C ARG A 137 12.10 -9.10 11.12
N LYS A 138 13.34 -9.43 10.73
CA LYS A 138 14.35 -9.98 11.66
C LYS A 138 14.81 -8.91 12.65
N GLY A 139 15.14 -9.34 13.88
CA GLY A 139 15.65 -8.44 14.92
C GLY A 139 14.58 -7.66 15.70
N MET A 140 13.30 -7.79 15.36
CA MET A 140 12.24 -7.27 16.23
C MET A 140 12.12 -8.11 17.50
N ARG A 141 12.62 -7.57 18.61
CA ARG A 141 12.38 -8.12 19.96
C ARG A 141 10.88 -8.12 20.23
N LYS A 142 10.36 -9.19 20.85
CA LYS A 142 9.00 -9.18 21.43
C LYS A 142 8.95 -8.01 22.43
N PRO A 143 7.86 -7.22 22.49
CA PRO A 143 7.66 -6.33 23.61
C PRO A 143 7.74 -7.17 24.88
N ARG A 144 8.78 -6.99 25.70
CA ARG A 144 8.76 -7.50 27.07
C ARG A 144 7.63 -6.75 27.75
N ALA A 145 6.66 -7.48 28.30
CA ALA A 145 5.63 -6.88 29.13
C ALA A 145 6.33 -6.03 30.20
N GLY A 146 6.18 -4.69 30.10
CA GLY A 146 6.60 -3.76 31.15
C GLY A 146 7.82 -2.86 30.93
N LEU A 147 8.56 -2.91 29.81
CA LEU A 147 9.63 -1.92 29.56
C LEU A 147 9.65 -1.43 28.10
N ALA A 148 9.28 -0.17 27.90
CA ALA A 148 9.45 0.55 26.66
C ALA A 148 10.83 1.19 26.62
N VAL A 149 11.82 0.56 25.97
CA VAL A 149 12.92 1.25 25.26
C VAL A 149 13.44 0.31 24.16
N ILE A 150 13.57 0.84 22.95
CA ILE A 150 14.19 0.20 21.80
C ILE A 150 15.71 0.36 21.96
N GLU A 151 16.46 -0.74 22.05
CA GLU A 151 17.91 -0.73 21.77
C GLU A 151 18.09 -1.05 20.30
N GLU A 152 18.48 -0.04 19.51
CA GLU A 152 18.81 -0.16 18.09
C GLU A 152 20.30 -0.51 17.94
N ASP A 153 20.62 -1.80 17.74
CA ASP A 153 21.93 -2.21 17.22
C ASP A 153 21.88 -2.24 15.69
N SER A 154 22.05 -1.08 15.04
CA SER A 154 22.57 -0.99 13.66
C SER A 154 22.81 0.45 13.23
N ASP A 155 24.04 0.76 12.79
CA ASP A 155 24.48 2.01 12.15
C ASP A 155 23.82 2.33 10.78
N GLU A 156 22.61 1.86 10.52
CA GLU A 156 21.84 2.27 9.33
C GLU A 156 20.95 3.46 9.71
N GLU A 157 21.01 4.55 8.93
CA GLU A 157 20.10 5.70 9.05
C GLU A 157 18.63 5.22 8.98
N VAL A 158 18.04 4.95 10.15
CA VAL A 158 16.61 4.83 10.34
C VAL A 158 16.02 6.15 9.87
N CYS A 159 14.92 6.12 9.11
CA CYS A 159 14.30 7.37 8.71
C CYS A 159 13.87 8.13 9.99
N ASN A 160 14.64 9.15 10.34
CA ASN A 160 14.24 10.10 11.36
C ASN A 160 13.02 10.83 10.81
N THR A 161 11.84 10.46 11.30
CA THR A 161 10.65 11.32 11.25
C THR A 161 10.81 12.57 12.15
N GLY A 162 12.02 12.83 12.63
CA GLY A 162 12.40 13.78 13.68
C GLY A 162 12.21 15.26 13.38
N ASP A 163 11.75 15.65 12.19
CA ASP A 163 11.55 17.07 11.86
C ASP A 163 10.07 17.50 11.74
N LEU A 164 9.11 16.59 11.95
CA LEU A 164 7.68 16.95 11.89
C LEU A 164 6.89 16.31 13.03
N PRO A 165 6.48 17.09 14.05
CA PRO A 165 5.95 16.56 15.30
C PRO A 165 4.61 15.80 15.18
N ASP A 166 3.89 15.93 14.06
CA ASP A 166 2.50 15.45 13.95
C ASP A 166 2.24 14.31 12.94
N VAL A 167 3.24 13.86 12.16
CA VAL A 167 2.99 12.76 11.20
C VAL A 167 4.12 11.74 11.18
N PRO A 168 3.89 10.49 11.64
CA PRO A 168 4.91 9.43 11.69
C PRO A 168 5.18 8.80 10.31
N CYS A 169 4.85 9.47 9.20
CA CYS A 169 4.88 8.89 7.86
C CYS A 169 6.01 9.46 6.99
N ASP A 170 6.46 8.66 6.04
CA ASP A 170 7.23 9.16 4.90
C ASP A 170 6.47 10.34 4.23
N PRO A 171 7.15 11.41 3.79
CA PRO A 171 6.50 12.53 3.10
C PRO A 171 5.58 12.11 1.95
N TYR A 172 5.89 10.99 1.28
CA TYR A 172 5.11 10.47 0.17
C TYR A 172 3.68 10.07 0.53
N PHE A 173 3.44 9.67 1.79
CA PHE A 173 2.13 9.20 2.26
C PHE A 173 1.36 10.25 3.07
N ARG A 174 1.95 11.43 3.31
CA ARG A 174 1.41 12.43 4.24
C ARG A 174 0.06 12.99 3.83
N GLU A 175 -0.05 13.45 2.61
CA GLU A 175 -1.29 14.03 2.10
C GLU A 175 -2.43 12.98 2.08
N PRO A 176 -2.23 11.77 1.52
CA PRO A 176 -3.20 10.68 1.63
C PRO A 176 -3.63 10.36 3.07
N TRP A 177 -2.68 10.33 4.00
CA TRP A 177 -2.96 10.14 5.43
C TRP A 177 -3.87 11.23 6.00
N GLN A 178 -3.59 12.49 5.66
CA GLN A 178 -4.40 13.62 6.11
C GLN A 178 -5.81 13.60 5.51
N ILE A 179 -5.96 13.27 4.23
CA ILE A 179 -7.26 13.16 3.56
C ILE A 179 -8.12 12.10 4.23
N VAL A 180 -7.58 10.90 4.43
CA VAL A 180 -8.31 9.80 5.08
C VAL A 180 -8.76 10.17 6.51
N ARG A 181 -7.94 10.92 7.25
CA ARG A 181 -8.28 11.36 8.62
C ARG A 181 -9.34 12.46 8.70
N ARG A 182 -9.58 13.21 7.62
CA ARG A 182 -10.68 14.19 7.55
C ARG A 182 -12.06 13.52 7.50
N GLY A 183 -12.12 12.23 7.23
CA GLY A 183 -13.33 11.43 7.27
C GLY A 183 -13.91 11.10 5.91
N LEU A 184 -15.06 10.45 5.93
CA LEU A 184 -15.71 9.86 4.76
C LEU A 184 -15.98 10.90 3.67
N ASP A 185 -16.62 12.02 4.00
CA ASP A 185 -17.04 13.00 2.99
C ASP A 185 -15.85 13.63 2.26
N SER A 186 -14.81 14.01 3.00
CA SER A 186 -13.59 14.58 2.42
C SER A 186 -12.87 13.58 1.51
N LEU A 187 -12.85 12.30 1.88
CA LEU A 187 -12.26 11.26 1.05
C LEU A 187 -13.11 11.00 -0.21
N THR A 188 -14.43 10.94 -0.08
CA THR A 188 -15.35 10.75 -1.20
C THR A 188 -15.22 11.87 -2.22
N GLU A 189 -15.15 13.13 -1.78
CA GLU A 189 -15.00 14.29 -2.66
C GLU A 189 -13.70 14.20 -3.47
N VAL A 190 -12.56 13.94 -2.81
CA VAL A 190 -11.26 13.81 -3.49
C VAL A 190 -11.26 12.66 -4.49
N VAL A 191 -11.81 11.50 -4.12
CA VAL A 191 -11.87 10.33 -5.03
C VAL A 191 -12.81 10.62 -6.21
N ALA A 192 -13.96 11.26 -5.97
CA ALA A 192 -14.90 11.64 -7.02
C ALA A 192 -14.28 12.62 -8.03
N GLU A 193 -13.53 13.62 -7.53
CA GLU A 193 -12.81 14.57 -8.37
C GLU A 193 -11.76 13.86 -9.24
N GLN A 194 -10.96 12.97 -8.67
CA GLN A 194 -9.98 12.18 -9.43
C GLN A 194 -10.65 11.35 -10.53
N VAL A 195 -11.71 10.61 -10.20
CA VAL A 195 -12.47 9.81 -11.18
C VAL A 195 -13.05 10.70 -12.29
N GLN A 196 -13.59 11.87 -11.94
CA GLN A 196 -14.17 12.79 -12.92
C GLN A 196 -13.10 13.39 -13.85
N ASN A 197 -11.94 13.79 -13.30
CA ASN A 197 -10.83 14.33 -14.09
C ASN A 197 -10.33 13.31 -15.11
N ASP A 198 -10.21 12.05 -14.70
CA ASP A 198 -9.71 10.99 -15.56
C ASP A 198 -10.76 10.56 -16.61
N LEU A 199 -12.05 10.54 -16.29
CA LEU A 199 -13.13 10.31 -17.27
C LEU A 199 -13.35 11.50 -18.22
N GLY A 200 -13.13 12.72 -17.74
CA GLY A 200 -13.22 13.97 -18.51
C GLY A 200 -12.02 14.19 -19.44
N SER A 201 -10.90 13.54 -19.14
CA SER A 201 -9.72 13.50 -20.01
C SER A 201 -10.02 12.62 -21.23
N GLY A 202 -10.50 13.25 -22.31
CA GLY A 202 -10.90 12.56 -23.54
C GLY A 202 -9.84 11.58 -24.04
N ARG A 203 -10.29 10.46 -24.64
CA ARG A 203 -9.43 9.40 -25.18
C ARG A 203 -8.27 9.99 -26.01
N PRO A 204 -7.00 9.65 -25.72
CA PRO A 204 -5.87 10.11 -26.52
C PRO A 204 -6.10 9.73 -27.99
N LYS A 205 -6.24 10.72 -28.87
CA LYS A 205 -6.35 10.47 -30.31
C LYS A 205 -5.03 9.89 -30.77
N ARG A 206 -5.05 8.62 -31.19
CA ARG A 206 -3.88 7.92 -31.75
C ARG A 206 -3.45 8.66 -33.03
N ASN A 207 -2.37 9.44 -32.95
CA ASN A 207 -1.75 10.03 -34.14
C ASN A 207 -1.26 8.90 -35.04
N ARG A 208 -1.95 8.67 -36.16
CA ARG A 208 -1.47 7.79 -37.23
C ARG A 208 -0.21 8.43 -37.81
N LYS A 209 0.94 7.77 -37.68
CA LYS A 209 2.15 8.17 -38.41
C LYS A 209 1.83 8.16 -39.91
N PRO A 210 2.13 9.22 -40.67
CA PRO A 210 1.96 9.20 -42.11
C PRO A 210 2.87 8.11 -42.70
N VAL A 211 2.28 7.27 -43.54
CA VAL A 211 3.02 6.29 -44.35
C VAL A 211 3.81 7.09 -45.38
N GLN A 212 5.14 7.09 -45.26
CA GLN A 212 6.01 7.57 -46.35
C GLN A 212 5.90 6.57 -47.50
N ARG A 213 5.49 7.07 -48.68
CA ARG A 213 5.49 6.34 -49.95
C ARG A 213 6.84 6.51 -50.63
#